data_AF-A0A353ES24-F1
#
_entry.id   AF-A0A353ES24-F1
#
_cell.length_a   1.000
_cell.length_b   1.000
_cell.length_c   1.000
_cell.angle_alpha   90.00
_cell.angle_beta   90.00
_cell.angle_gamma   90.00
#
_symmetry.space_group_name_H-M   'P 1'
#
loop_
_entity.id
_entity.type
_entity.pdbx_description
1 polymer ?
#
loop_
_entity_poly.entity_id
_entity_poly.type
_entity_poly.pdbx_seq_one_letter_code
_entity_poly.pdbx_strand_id
1 'polypeptide(L)'
;MTSYSALSPEPYLWQLHTVGFNKNADNNGFDDLVSDNAFVFPTSGLTYADFTTNHSAVAKLANVQCENCHGPGSQHAGDPLRIANSFAQNGVCAQCHIQEDEWKNSAHNMTGVVHGSGNYQNSWVSSTGCVRCHNTKGFVSYLEEGEEGLGDMRSDTGSFPGITCAGCHNPHDATNPQQLRLEGNVTMIADGLTVDAGKSAVCYTCHDGNYSHGEYDCDADEDGVTGSADVGNSTCDSNDETALGYWRGGYHYTPQAPVLEGNEALADLDDDGTDDFDLTENSFHSGESFTLASVTGDSSLSSNNDKCITCHMSTGPEADEPGYQHLGGHAFKLRSDHGLGHLTGGENPDDSIEEEGELMLTSACTACHVSLTDFNRTARADYDGDGSLEGIQDEVKGLLLNLTTLLKSLDTDNIKQVAAGGTSQGTTESGGVISVDTLAWAGTKSSGLTEANSCSAGAPTGGRNAYQQCNFLDADDALKRAMWNYNMIVRDGSLGIHNAAYTVQVLQGTYKALGILLGGEASTFTYKTDFPNAALR
;
A
#
# COMPACT_ATOMS: atom_id res chain seq x y z
N MET A 1 -17.95 -23.26 18.33
CA MET A 1 -18.59 -24.59 18.41
C MET A 1 -19.34 -24.84 17.11
N THR A 2 -18.69 -25.44 16.13
CA THR A 2 -19.28 -25.81 14.84
C THR A 2 -19.42 -27.33 14.80
N SER A 3 -20.63 -27.80 14.56
CA SER A 3 -20.95 -29.21 14.34
C SER A 3 -20.25 -29.71 13.08
N TYR A 4 -19.59 -30.88 13.15
CA TYR A 4 -19.17 -31.65 11.98
C TYR A 4 -20.41 -32.08 11.19
N SER A 5 -20.95 -31.21 10.35
CA SER A 5 -22.12 -31.48 9.52
C SER A 5 -21.73 -32.22 8.24
N ALA A 6 -22.08 -33.50 8.19
CA ALA A 6 -22.57 -34.26 7.04
C ALA A 6 -22.15 -33.81 5.63
N LEU A 7 -20.85 -33.83 5.34
CA LEU A 7 -20.34 -34.21 4.03
C LEU A 7 -19.45 -35.42 4.30
N SER A 8 -19.69 -36.56 3.65
CA SER A 8 -18.73 -37.67 3.69
C SER A 8 -17.40 -37.09 3.22
N PRO A 9 -16.35 -36.98 4.05
CA PRO A 9 -15.30 -36.03 3.69
C PRO A 9 -14.52 -36.64 2.54
N GLU A 10 -14.57 -35.94 1.41
CA GLU A 10 -13.67 -36.19 0.29
C GLU A 10 -12.24 -36.32 0.86
N PRO A 11 -11.39 -37.24 0.36
CA PRO A 11 -10.05 -37.49 0.89
C PRO A 11 -9.20 -36.23 1.11
N TYR A 12 -9.48 -35.18 0.33
CA TYR A 12 -8.88 -33.85 0.42
C TYR A 12 -9.14 -33.15 1.77
N LEU A 13 -10.34 -33.23 2.35
CA LEU A 13 -10.64 -32.55 3.62
C LEU A 13 -9.84 -33.11 4.80
N TRP A 14 -9.46 -34.39 4.75
CA TRP A 14 -8.62 -35.02 5.77
C TRP A 14 -7.16 -34.62 5.64
N GLN A 15 -6.66 -34.42 4.43
CA GLN A 15 -5.32 -33.90 4.19
C GLN A 15 -5.14 -32.51 4.82
N LEU A 16 -6.20 -31.69 4.82
CA LEU A 16 -6.14 -30.33 5.33
C LEU A 16 -6.42 -30.20 6.83
N HIS A 17 -7.33 -31.02 7.36
CA HIS A 17 -7.85 -30.84 8.73
C HIS A 17 -7.44 -31.96 9.70
N THR A 18 -6.32 -32.63 9.45
CA THR A 18 -5.76 -33.61 10.39
C THR A 18 -4.23 -33.59 10.36
N VAL A 19 -3.60 -34.13 11.39
CA VAL A 19 -2.14 -34.18 11.49
C VAL A 19 -1.61 -35.43 10.81
N GLY A 20 -0.64 -35.26 9.91
CA GLY A 20 0.16 -36.35 9.37
C GLY A 20 -0.53 -37.24 8.33
N PHE A 21 -1.71 -36.84 7.80
CA PHE A 21 -2.45 -37.65 6.83
C PHE A 21 -1.64 -37.94 5.56
N ASN A 22 -1.14 -39.16 5.41
CA ASN A 22 -0.41 -39.57 4.23
C ASN A 22 -0.50 -41.09 4.02
N LYS A 23 -1.46 -41.51 3.18
CA LYS A 23 -1.75 -42.92 2.89
C LYS A 23 -0.58 -43.75 2.35
N ASN A 24 0.52 -43.10 1.96
CA ASN A 24 1.71 -43.74 1.41
C ASN A 24 2.89 -43.76 2.39
N ALA A 25 2.72 -43.27 3.62
CA ALA A 25 3.76 -43.22 4.63
C ALA A 25 3.24 -43.79 5.96
N ASP A 26 4.03 -44.67 6.58
CA ASP A 26 3.83 -45.11 7.96
C ASP A 26 4.53 -44.08 8.86
N ASN A 27 3.78 -43.08 9.31
CA ASN A 27 4.29 -41.90 10.02
C ASN A 27 3.60 -41.67 11.37
N ASN A 28 2.77 -42.62 11.83
CA ASN A 28 1.86 -42.48 12.96
C ASN A 28 0.91 -41.29 12.81
N GLY A 29 0.53 -40.98 11.57
CA GLY A 29 -0.39 -39.91 11.21
C GLY A 29 -1.85 -40.28 11.49
N PHE A 30 -2.76 -39.34 11.24
CA PHE A 30 -4.18 -39.55 11.45
C PHE A 30 -4.71 -40.79 10.70
N ASP A 31 -4.28 -41.03 9.46
CA ASP A 31 -4.71 -42.18 8.67
C ASP A 31 -4.19 -43.52 9.20
N ASP A 32 -2.96 -43.56 9.74
CA ASP A 32 -2.42 -44.72 10.45
C ASP A 32 -3.27 -45.04 11.69
N LEU A 33 -3.58 -44.03 12.50
CA LEU A 33 -4.40 -44.21 13.71
C LEU A 33 -5.82 -44.65 13.39
N VAL A 34 -6.41 -44.17 12.29
CA VAL A 34 -7.71 -44.64 11.81
C VAL A 34 -7.66 -46.13 11.51
N SER A 35 -6.63 -46.58 10.78
CA SER A 35 -6.41 -48.00 10.45
C SER A 35 -6.17 -48.85 11.69
N ASP A 36 -5.24 -48.45 12.55
CA ASP A 36 -4.82 -49.20 13.74
C ASP A 36 -5.92 -49.36 14.78
N ASN A 37 -6.82 -48.37 14.88
CA ASN A 37 -7.93 -48.40 15.83
C ASN A 37 -9.24 -48.91 15.20
N ALA A 38 -9.20 -49.38 13.95
CA ALA A 38 -10.37 -49.80 13.17
C ALA A 38 -11.51 -48.76 13.24
N PHE A 39 -11.15 -47.47 13.20
CA PHE A 39 -12.11 -46.40 13.32
C PHE A 39 -12.93 -46.28 12.03
N VAL A 40 -14.26 -46.29 12.18
CA VAL A 40 -15.20 -46.16 11.07
C VAL A 40 -15.92 -44.83 11.22
N PHE A 41 -15.84 -44.00 10.19
CA PHE A 41 -16.53 -42.72 10.17
C PHE A 41 -18.05 -42.92 10.20
N PRO A 42 -18.76 -42.35 11.18
CA PRO A 42 -20.21 -42.49 11.28
C PRO A 42 -20.91 -41.60 10.26
N THR A 43 -22.02 -42.10 9.74
CA THR A 43 -22.81 -41.43 8.70
C THR A 43 -23.55 -40.17 9.17
N SER A 44 -23.74 -40.00 10.48
CA SER A 44 -24.49 -38.87 11.09
C SER A 44 -23.61 -37.81 11.75
N GLY A 45 -22.29 -37.85 11.56
CA GLY A 45 -21.33 -36.99 12.28
C GLY A 45 -21.16 -37.40 13.76
N LEU A 46 -20.06 -36.97 14.38
CA LEU A 46 -19.82 -37.13 15.83
C LEU A 46 -19.84 -35.77 16.52
N THR A 47 -20.33 -35.73 17.76
CA THR A 47 -20.03 -34.59 18.62
C THR A 47 -18.55 -34.66 19.03
N TYR A 48 -17.94 -33.50 19.30
CA TYR A 48 -16.55 -33.46 19.78
C TYR A 48 -16.39 -34.24 21.10
N ALA A 49 -17.40 -34.21 21.97
CA ALA A 49 -17.40 -34.95 23.24
C ALA A 49 -17.44 -36.47 23.01
N ASP A 50 -18.28 -36.96 22.11
CA ASP A 50 -18.35 -38.39 21.80
C ASP A 50 -17.08 -38.88 21.12
N PHE A 51 -16.52 -38.06 20.22
CA PHE A 51 -15.31 -38.41 19.49
C PHE A 51 -14.08 -38.50 20.41
N THR A 52 -13.89 -37.50 21.27
CA THR A 52 -12.77 -37.50 22.24
C THR A 52 -12.92 -38.57 23.32
N THR A 53 -14.15 -38.92 23.72
CA THR A 53 -14.40 -39.94 24.74
C THR A 53 -14.25 -41.36 24.21
N ASN A 54 -14.88 -41.65 23.06
CA ASN A 54 -14.98 -43.03 22.55
C ASN A 54 -13.91 -43.37 21.51
N HIS A 55 -13.25 -42.37 20.92
CA HIS A 55 -12.23 -42.53 19.89
C HIS A 55 -10.98 -41.72 20.19
N SER A 56 -10.60 -41.67 21.47
CA SER A 56 -9.52 -40.83 22.01
C SER A 56 -8.16 -41.02 21.32
N ALA A 57 -7.87 -42.21 20.79
CA ALA A 57 -6.64 -42.45 20.04
C ALA A 57 -6.60 -41.66 18.72
N VAL A 58 -7.67 -41.76 17.92
CA VAL A 58 -7.80 -41.07 16.63
C VAL A 58 -8.07 -39.56 16.82
N ALA A 59 -8.84 -39.20 17.84
CA ALA A 59 -9.17 -37.81 18.14
C ALA A 59 -7.95 -36.93 18.46
N LYS A 60 -6.80 -37.51 18.84
CA LYS A 60 -5.56 -36.78 19.13
C LYS A 60 -4.98 -36.07 17.92
N LEU A 61 -5.15 -36.62 16.72
CA LEU A 61 -4.62 -36.07 15.47
C LEU A 61 -5.71 -35.49 14.57
N ALA A 62 -6.93 -35.40 15.12
CA ALA A 62 -8.04 -34.76 14.42
C ALA A 62 -7.96 -33.25 14.60
N ASN A 63 -8.37 -32.52 13.55
CA ASN A 63 -8.25 -31.08 13.41
C ASN A 63 -6.82 -30.60 13.08
N VAL A 64 -6.71 -29.35 12.65
CA VAL A 64 -5.44 -28.64 12.47
C VAL A 64 -4.78 -28.46 13.84
N GLN A 65 -3.50 -28.83 13.94
CA GLN A 65 -2.66 -28.71 15.15
C GLN A 65 -1.36 -27.97 14.81
N CYS A 66 -0.52 -27.75 15.83
CA CYS A 66 0.79 -27.11 15.68
C CYS A 66 1.62 -27.72 14.55
N GLU A 67 1.57 -29.05 14.40
CA GLU A 67 2.36 -29.80 13.44
C GLU A 67 1.94 -29.57 11.98
N ASN A 68 0.71 -29.11 11.72
CA ASN A 68 0.26 -28.74 10.38
C ASN A 68 1.00 -27.48 9.88
N CYS A 69 1.33 -26.55 10.79
CA CYS A 69 1.95 -25.28 10.43
C CYS A 69 3.47 -25.28 10.64
N HIS A 70 3.95 -25.97 11.67
CA HIS A 70 5.35 -25.90 12.06
C HIS A 70 6.13 -27.20 11.84
N GLY A 71 5.48 -28.25 11.35
CA GLY A 71 6.07 -29.58 11.22
C GLY A 71 6.12 -30.36 12.54
N PRO A 72 6.62 -31.61 12.51
CA PRO A 72 6.46 -32.54 13.62
C PRO A 72 7.29 -32.16 14.86
N GLY A 73 6.62 -31.97 16.01
CA GLY A 73 7.26 -31.61 17.29
C GLY A 73 8.32 -32.60 17.79
N SER A 74 8.34 -33.84 17.29
CA SER A 74 9.39 -34.83 17.58
C SER A 74 10.79 -34.41 17.08
N GLN A 75 10.85 -33.56 16.05
CA GLN A 75 12.10 -32.94 15.57
C GLN A 75 12.62 -31.86 16.52
N HIS A 76 11.82 -31.44 17.51
CA HIS A 76 12.11 -30.41 18.49
C HIS A 76 12.16 -30.95 19.93
N ALA A 77 12.37 -32.26 20.09
CA ALA A 77 12.38 -32.96 21.39
C ALA A 77 11.09 -32.75 22.23
N GLY A 78 9.97 -32.43 21.57
CA GLY A 78 8.69 -32.18 22.23
C GLY A 78 8.63 -30.85 23.01
N ASP A 79 9.56 -29.92 22.79
CA ASP A 79 9.54 -28.57 23.35
C ASP A 79 8.88 -27.60 22.35
N PRO A 80 7.64 -27.14 22.61
CA PRO A 80 6.94 -26.22 21.71
C PRO A 80 7.66 -24.89 21.53
N LEU A 81 8.52 -24.48 22.47
CA LEU A 81 9.29 -23.24 22.39
C LEU A 81 10.48 -23.32 21.43
N ARG A 82 10.80 -24.53 20.93
CA ARG A 82 11.90 -24.77 19.98
C ARG A 82 11.42 -25.00 18.55
N ILE A 83 10.11 -24.91 18.34
CA ILE A 83 9.48 -25.03 17.04
C ILE A 83 9.74 -23.72 16.29
N ALA A 84 10.31 -23.81 15.08
CA ALA A 84 10.67 -22.61 14.31
C ALA A 84 9.43 -21.89 13.77
N ASN A 85 9.50 -20.55 13.72
CA ASN A 85 8.46 -19.71 13.15
C ASN A 85 8.64 -19.55 11.64
N SER A 86 7.55 -19.74 10.89
CA SER A 86 7.54 -19.70 9.42
C SER A 86 7.13 -18.34 8.86
N PHE A 87 7.64 -17.22 9.39
CA PHE A 87 7.34 -15.88 8.85
C PHE A 87 7.84 -15.68 7.41
N ALA A 88 8.69 -16.60 6.92
CA ALA A 88 9.29 -16.56 5.59
C ALA A 88 8.59 -17.39 4.51
N GLN A 89 7.49 -18.08 4.82
CA GLN A 89 6.92 -19.06 3.89
C GLN A 89 5.39 -18.94 3.80
N ASN A 90 4.89 -18.50 2.64
CA ASN A 90 3.46 -18.57 2.29
C ASN A 90 2.97 -20.02 2.12
N GLY A 91 3.89 -20.91 1.70
CA GLY A 91 3.56 -22.28 1.32
C GLY A 91 3.00 -23.15 2.43
N VAL A 92 3.12 -22.77 3.71
CA VAL A 92 2.45 -23.48 4.82
C VAL A 92 0.94 -23.26 4.80
N CYS A 93 0.51 -22.02 4.60
CA CYS A 93 -0.92 -21.67 4.54
C CYS A 93 -1.56 -22.28 3.29
N ALA A 94 -0.81 -22.27 2.19
CA ALA A 94 -1.23 -22.79 0.90
C ALA A 94 -1.51 -24.29 0.84
N GLN A 95 -1.05 -25.03 1.85
CA GLN A 95 -1.43 -26.44 1.98
C GLN A 95 -2.96 -26.58 2.05
N CYS A 96 -3.64 -25.61 2.66
CA CYS A 96 -5.08 -25.61 2.89
C CYS A 96 -5.82 -24.44 2.23
N HIS A 97 -5.15 -23.29 2.03
CA HIS A 97 -5.77 -22.05 1.58
C HIS A 97 -5.47 -21.76 0.12
N ILE A 98 -6.51 -21.78 -0.72
CA ILE A 98 -6.40 -21.51 -2.17
C ILE A 98 -6.02 -20.06 -2.48
N GLN A 99 -6.15 -19.16 -1.51
CA GLN A 99 -5.81 -17.74 -1.63
C GLN A 99 -4.32 -17.51 -1.94
N GLU A 100 -3.44 -18.51 -1.77
CA GLU A 100 -2.04 -18.39 -2.16
C GLU A 100 -1.89 -18.08 -3.66
N ASP A 101 -2.73 -18.65 -4.52
CA ASP A 101 -2.63 -18.40 -5.96
C ASP A 101 -3.02 -16.96 -6.32
N GLU A 102 -4.00 -16.38 -5.62
CA GLU A 102 -4.34 -14.96 -5.73
C GLU A 102 -3.21 -14.08 -5.18
N TRP A 103 -2.69 -14.44 -3.99
CA TRP A 103 -1.61 -13.71 -3.34
C TRP A 103 -0.36 -13.67 -4.20
N LYS A 104 -0.02 -14.76 -4.91
CA LYS A 104 1.13 -14.82 -5.81
C LYS A 104 1.12 -13.71 -6.87
N ASN A 105 -0.07 -13.31 -7.29
CA ASN A 105 -0.28 -12.25 -8.28
C ASN A 105 -0.37 -10.84 -7.67
N SER A 106 -0.32 -10.71 -6.34
CA SER A 106 -0.32 -9.43 -5.63
C SER A 106 1.06 -8.77 -5.66
N ALA A 107 1.08 -7.44 -5.72
CA ALA A 107 2.31 -6.65 -5.51
C ALA A 107 2.92 -6.86 -4.11
N HIS A 108 2.13 -7.32 -3.15
CA HIS A 108 2.57 -7.60 -1.78
C HIS A 108 3.33 -8.93 -1.64
N ASN A 109 3.22 -9.82 -2.62
CA ASN A 109 4.01 -11.06 -2.70
C ASN A 109 5.39 -10.85 -3.34
N MET A 110 5.84 -9.60 -3.56
CA MET A 110 7.18 -9.32 -4.08
C MET A 110 8.27 -9.69 -3.06
N THR A 111 8.55 -10.98 -2.93
CA THR A 111 9.73 -11.54 -2.27
C THR A 111 10.91 -11.35 -3.21
N GLY A 112 11.72 -10.29 -3.11
CA GLY A 112 13.13 -10.25 -3.56
C GLY A 112 13.53 -10.73 -4.98
N VAL A 113 12.63 -11.05 -5.92
CA VAL A 113 12.95 -11.62 -7.25
C VAL A 113 12.92 -10.55 -8.34
N VAL A 114 12.09 -9.51 -8.21
CA VAL A 114 12.11 -8.36 -9.16
C VAL A 114 13.21 -7.34 -8.81
N HIS A 115 13.76 -7.37 -7.58
CA HIS A 115 14.98 -6.64 -7.22
C HIS A 115 16.26 -7.44 -7.53
N GLY A 116 16.36 -7.96 -8.76
CA GLY A 116 17.55 -8.63 -9.33
C GLY A 116 18.79 -7.74 -9.46
N SER A 117 18.82 -6.56 -8.86
CA SER A 117 20.03 -5.77 -8.66
C SER A 117 20.68 -6.22 -7.35
N GLY A 118 21.64 -7.15 -7.45
CA GLY A 118 22.38 -7.79 -6.33
C GLY A 118 23.16 -6.89 -5.37
N ASN A 119 22.88 -5.58 -5.33
CA ASN A 119 23.43 -4.61 -4.38
C ASN A 119 22.37 -4.07 -3.40
N TYR A 120 21.08 -4.33 -3.60
CA TYR A 120 20.00 -3.69 -2.85
C TYR A 120 19.46 -4.53 -1.69
N GLN A 121 19.67 -5.85 -1.68
CA GLN A 121 19.19 -6.75 -0.62
C GLN A 121 19.79 -6.47 0.77
N ASN A 122 20.89 -5.72 0.88
CA ASN A 122 21.59 -5.52 2.16
C ASN A 122 21.29 -4.15 2.82
N SER A 123 20.66 -3.20 2.12
CA SER A 123 20.39 -1.85 2.63
C SER A 123 18.93 -1.64 3.06
N TRP A 124 17.97 -2.29 2.38
CA TRP A 124 16.53 -2.24 2.70
C TRP A 124 16.16 -3.03 3.96
N VAL A 125 16.94 -4.06 4.27
CA VAL A 125 16.69 -5.02 5.35
C VAL A 125 17.17 -4.52 6.72
N SER A 126 17.80 -3.35 6.76
CA SER A 126 18.47 -2.82 7.96
C SER A 126 17.88 -1.51 8.50
N SER A 127 16.85 -0.94 7.85
CA SER A 127 16.17 0.28 8.31
C SER A 127 14.83 -0.07 8.92
N THR A 128 14.57 0.43 10.13
CA THR A 128 13.35 0.21 10.92
C THR A 128 12.10 0.67 10.14
N GLY A 129 12.12 1.86 9.54
CA GLY A 129 11.01 2.36 8.73
C GLY A 129 10.65 1.48 7.53
N CYS A 130 11.65 0.89 6.85
CA CYS A 130 11.39 -0.01 5.71
C CYS A 130 10.83 -1.36 6.15
N VAL A 131 11.39 -1.96 7.21
CA VAL A 131 10.99 -3.31 7.65
C VAL A 131 9.63 -3.33 8.33
N ARG A 132 9.14 -2.18 8.79
CA ARG A 132 7.76 -2.02 9.26
C ARG A 132 6.74 -2.46 8.21
N CYS A 133 6.95 -2.10 6.93
CA CYS A 133 5.96 -2.37 5.87
C CYS A 133 6.38 -3.48 4.91
N HIS A 134 7.68 -3.68 4.67
CA HIS A 134 8.17 -4.61 3.64
C HIS A 134 8.63 -5.97 4.17
N ASN A 135 8.52 -6.20 5.48
CA ASN A 135 8.92 -7.46 6.09
C ASN A 135 7.82 -7.94 7.04
N THR A 136 7.32 -9.17 6.84
CA THR A 136 6.28 -9.74 7.71
C THR A 136 6.65 -9.68 9.19
N LYS A 137 7.88 -10.07 9.54
CA LYS A 137 8.33 -10.14 10.93
C LYS A 137 8.48 -8.72 11.51
N GLY A 138 9.04 -7.80 10.74
CA GLY A 138 9.11 -6.37 11.10
C GLY A 138 7.73 -5.76 11.34
N PHE A 139 6.79 -5.98 10.43
CA PHE A 139 5.39 -5.55 10.58
C PHE A 139 4.74 -6.09 11.86
N VAL A 140 4.89 -7.39 12.12
CA VAL A 140 4.33 -8.02 13.32
C VAL A 140 4.96 -7.45 14.59
N SER A 141 6.28 -7.28 14.63
CA SER A 141 6.96 -6.66 15.77
C SER A 141 6.53 -5.21 15.98
N TYR A 142 6.31 -4.44 14.91
CA TYR A 142 5.76 -3.09 15.03
C TYR A 142 4.36 -3.09 15.66
N LEU A 143 3.48 -4.00 15.24
CA LEU A 143 2.13 -4.10 15.81
C LEU A 143 2.13 -4.51 17.29
N GLU A 144 3.08 -5.36 17.70
CA GLU A 144 3.13 -5.93 19.06
C GLU A 144 3.91 -5.05 20.05
N GLU A 145 4.97 -4.39 19.58
CA GLU A 145 5.97 -3.72 20.42
C GLU A 145 6.21 -2.25 20.03
N GLY A 146 5.59 -1.75 18.95
CA GLY A 146 5.82 -0.41 18.41
C GLY A 146 7.19 -0.26 17.75
N GLU A 147 7.67 0.98 17.62
CA GLU A 147 8.99 1.29 17.05
C GLU A 147 10.14 0.59 17.79
N GLU A 148 10.00 0.37 19.10
CA GLU A 148 11.01 -0.32 19.93
C GLU A 148 11.25 -1.76 19.46
N GLY A 149 10.21 -2.43 18.93
CA GLY A 149 10.30 -3.81 18.42
C GLY A 149 11.01 -3.96 17.08
N LEU A 150 11.30 -2.84 16.40
CA LEU A 150 11.95 -2.87 15.08
C LEU A 150 13.48 -2.94 15.17
N GLY A 151 14.08 -2.60 16.33
CA GLY A 151 15.53 -2.52 16.52
C GLY A 151 16.29 -3.83 16.27
N ASP A 152 15.65 -4.97 16.50
CA ASP A 152 16.27 -6.31 16.38
C ASP A 152 16.25 -6.87 14.94
N MET A 153 15.50 -6.25 14.01
CA MET A 153 15.35 -6.73 12.63
C MET A 153 16.59 -6.49 11.77
N ARG A 154 17.49 -5.60 12.20
CA ARG A 154 18.73 -5.22 11.48
C ARG A 154 19.72 -6.39 11.29
N SER A 155 19.51 -7.51 11.99
CA SER A 155 20.39 -8.67 12.02
C SER A 155 19.88 -9.90 11.25
N ASP A 156 18.62 -9.87 10.79
CA ASP A 156 17.98 -10.98 10.08
C ASP A 156 18.34 -10.94 8.59
N THR A 157 19.58 -11.33 8.27
CA THR A 157 20.08 -11.49 6.89
C THR A 157 19.52 -12.73 6.19
N GLY A 158 18.55 -13.41 6.81
CA GLY A 158 17.82 -14.54 6.24
C GLY A 158 16.92 -14.14 5.07
N SER A 159 16.38 -15.15 4.37
CA SER A 159 15.42 -14.97 3.25
C SER A 159 14.42 -13.87 3.58
N PHE A 160 14.38 -12.81 2.77
CA PHE A 160 13.47 -11.68 2.93
C PHE A 160 12.15 -12.01 2.20
N PRO A 161 11.17 -12.66 2.86
CA PRO A 161 9.82 -12.65 2.31
C PRO A 161 9.35 -11.18 2.31
N GLY A 162 8.55 -10.77 1.33
CA GLY A 162 7.76 -9.55 1.50
C GLY A 162 6.72 -9.74 2.62
N ILE A 163 5.54 -9.18 2.42
CA ILE A 163 4.40 -9.52 3.26
C ILE A 163 3.95 -10.96 2.92
N THR A 164 3.60 -11.71 3.95
CA THR A 164 3.08 -13.08 3.86
C THR A 164 1.68 -13.13 4.47
N CYS A 165 0.97 -14.25 4.33
CA CYS A 165 -0.34 -14.43 4.96
C CYS A 165 -0.30 -14.15 6.47
N ALA A 166 0.80 -14.51 7.14
CA ALA A 166 0.99 -14.30 8.58
C ALA A 166 1.24 -12.82 8.96
N GLY A 167 1.48 -11.95 7.98
CA GLY A 167 1.56 -10.50 8.16
C GLY A 167 0.18 -9.91 8.46
N CYS A 168 -0.84 -10.29 7.69
CA CYS A 168 -2.20 -9.80 7.90
C CYS A 168 -3.00 -10.65 8.89
N HIS A 169 -2.77 -11.97 8.90
CA HIS A 169 -3.53 -12.93 9.70
C HIS A 169 -2.69 -13.51 10.86
N ASN A 170 -3.32 -13.65 12.02
CA ASN A 170 -2.76 -14.31 13.19
C ASN A 170 -3.38 -15.70 13.40
N PRO A 171 -2.74 -16.79 12.93
CA PRO A 171 -3.28 -18.14 13.11
C PRO A 171 -3.44 -18.55 14.59
N HIS A 172 -2.82 -17.82 15.53
CA HIS A 172 -2.89 -18.09 16.96
C HIS A 172 -3.91 -17.22 17.71
N ASP A 173 -4.52 -16.23 17.04
CA ASP A 173 -5.48 -15.33 17.66
C ASP A 173 -6.71 -15.15 16.77
N ALA A 174 -7.88 -15.51 17.32
CA ALA A 174 -9.17 -15.38 16.64
C ALA A 174 -10.02 -14.25 17.24
N THR A 175 -9.39 -13.31 17.97
CA THR A 175 -10.06 -12.14 18.55
C THR A 175 -10.74 -11.31 17.47
N ASN A 176 -10.05 -11.07 16.35
CA ASN A 176 -10.61 -10.36 15.21
C ASN A 176 -11.19 -11.35 14.17
N PRO A 177 -12.26 -10.97 13.46
CA PRO A 177 -12.79 -11.72 12.32
C PRO A 177 -11.70 -12.06 11.30
N GLN A 178 -11.82 -13.23 10.67
CA GLN A 178 -10.82 -13.76 9.73
C GLN A 178 -9.40 -13.83 10.31
N GLN A 179 -9.26 -13.79 11.65
CA GLN A 179 -7.97 -13.76 12.35
C GLN A 179 -7.08 -12.58 11.94
N LEU A 180 -7.66 -11.43 11.58
CA LEU A 180 -6.85 -10.25 11.25
C LEU A 180 -6.02 -9.80 12.46
N ARG A 181 -4.78 -9.34 12.24
CA ARG A 181 -3.95 -8.79 13.32
C ARG A 181 -4.49 -7.48 13.87
N LEU A 182 -5.12 -6.69 13.02
CA LEU A 182 -5.65 -5.38 13.37
C LEU A 182 -7.02 -5.16 12.70
N GLU A 183 -7.96 -4.60 13.45
CA GLU A 183 -9.28 -4.18 12.96
C GLU A 183 -9.73 -2.93 13.74
N GLY A 184 -10.45 -2.03 13.07
CA GLY A 184 -11.07 -0.85 13.66
C GLY A 184 -10.20 0.39 13.52
N ASN A 185 -9.98 1.10 14.63
CA ASN A 185 -9.36 2.41 14.62
C ASN A 185 -7.84 2.34 14.42
N VAL A 186 -7.31 3.18 13.52
CA VAL A 186 -5.87 3.40 13.30
C VAL A 186 -5.55 4.86 13.57
N THR A 187 -4.46 5.12 14.28
CA THR A 187 -3.89 6.47 14.40
C THR A 187 -2.87 6.65 13.29
N MET A 188 -3.17 7.54 12.36
CA MET A 188 -2.32 7.90 11.23
C MET A 188 -1.04 8.54 11.74
N ILE A 189 0.10 8.15 11.17
CA ILE A 189 1.41 8.68 11.59
C ILE A 189 1.62 10.12 11.15
N ALA A 190 1.09 10.47 9.98
CA ALA A 190 1.32 11.77 9.42
C ALA A 190 0.82 12.92 10.29
N ASP A 191 -0.32 12.79 10.94
CA ASP A 191 -0.91 13.92 11.68
C ASP A 191 -1.50 13.52 13.04
N GLY A 192 -1.39 12.24 13.42
CA GLY A 192 -1.97 11.70 14.64
C GLY A 192 -3.49 11.57 14.61
N LEU A 193 -4.15 11.75 13.45
CA LEU A 193 -5.58 11.56 13.33
C LEU A 193 -5.93 10.08 13.52
N THR A 194 -6.88 9.81 14.42
CA THR A 194 -7.47 8.48 14.56
C THR A 194 -8.67 8.34 13.65
N VAL A 195 -8.64 7.33 12.77
CA VAL A 195 -9.71 7.02 11.81
C VAL A 195 -10.21 5.58 12.02
N ASP A 196 -11.51 5.35 11.86
CA ASP A 196 -12.06 3.99 11.83
C ASP A 196 -11.81 3.36 10.45
N ALA A 197 -10.86 2.43 10.38
CA ALA A 197 -10.47 1.73 9.16
C ALA A 197 -11.14 0.35 9.03
N GLY A 198 -11.96 -0.07 10.01
CA GLY A 198 -12.54 -1.41 10.10
C GLY A 198 -11.52 -2.50 9.77
N LYS A 199 -11.88 -3.44 8.89
CA LYS A 199 -10.96 -4.52 8.50
C LYS A 199 -9.75 -4.09 7.66
N SER A 200 -9.75 -2.86 7.14
CA SER A 200 -8.60 -2.30 6.42
C SER A 200 -7.54 -1.71 7.36
N ALA A 201 -7.72 -1.80 8.68
CA ALA A 201 -6.75 -1.28 9.64
C ALA A 201 -5.32 -1.81 9.39
N VAL A 202 -5.18 -3.10 9.04
CA VAL A 202 -3.88 -3.68 8.63
C VAL A 202 -3.27 -3.02 7.39
N CYS A 203 -4.10 -2.59 6.42
CA CYS A 203 -3.64 -1.91 5.22
C CYS A 203 -3.19 -0.48 5.54
N TYR A 204 -3.97 0.22 6.38
CA TYR A 204 -3.67 1.59 6.81
C TYR A 204 -2.29 1.65 7.45
N THR A 205 -1.87 0.67 8.25
CA THR A 205 -0.54 0.65 8.89
C THR A 205 0.65 0.66 7.92
N CYS A 206 0.45 0.36 6.63
CA CYS A 206 1.49 0.46 5.59
C CYS A 206 1.21 1.55 4.55
N HIS A 207 -0.04 2.01 4.46
CA HIS A 207 -0.56 2.95 3.47
C HIS A 207 -0.98 4.29 4.10
N ASP A 208 -0.50 4.57 5.31
CA ASP A 208 -0.64 5.82 6.06
C ASP A 208 0.56 6.75 5.93
N GLY A 209 1.49 6.44 5.01
CA GLY A 209 2.76 7.12 4.89
C GLY A 209 3.79 6.67 5.93
N ASN A 210 5.04 7.11 5.76
CA ASN A 210 6.15 6.76 6.65
C ASN A 210 6.63 7.93 7.52
N TYR A 211 5.98 9.10 7.43
CA TYR A 211 6.46 10.33 8.05
C TYR A 211 5.34 11.12 8.69
N SER A 212 5.61 11.57 9.91
CA SER A 212 4.91 12.63 10.64
C SER A 212 5.11 13.98 9.95
N HIS A 213 4.03 14.74 9.87
CA HIS A 213 3.99 16.09 9.34
C HIS A 213 4.75 17.02 10.29
N GLY A 214 5.76 17.73 9.75
CA GLY A 214 6.56 18.67 10.53
C GLY A 214 7.62 18.05 11.46
N GLU A 215 7.95 16.76 11.28
CA GLU A 215 9.17 16.21 11.88
C GLU A 215 10.37 16.34 10.92
N TYR A 216 11.48 16.81 11.49
CA TYR A 216 12.76 16.98 10.84
C TYR A 216 13.49 15.64 10.82
N ASP A 217 13.71 15.03 9.65
CA ASP A 217 14.61 13.88 9.55
C ASP A 217 15.57 14.03 8.36
N CYS A 218 16.73 14.65 8.65
CA CYS A 218 17.88 14.65 7.77
C CYS A 218 18.88 13.51 8.11
N ASP A 219 18.63 12.72 9.16
CA ASP A 219 19.58 11.78 9.75
C ASP A 219 18.87 10.79 10.68
N ALA A 220 18.54 9.61 10.13
CA ALA A 220 17.85 8.53 10.83
C ALA A 220 18.80 7.46 11.40
N ASP A 221 20.07 7.73 11.69
CA ASP A 221 20.80 6.87 12.62
C ASP A 221 21.02 7.54 13.98
N GLU A 222 20.18 7.15 14.96
CA GLU A 222 20.38 7.30 16.40
C GLU A 222 21.67 6.58 16.90
N ASP A 223 22.82 6.73 16.23
CA ASP A 223 24.05 6.02 16.56
C ASP A 223 25.04 6.85 17.40
N GLY A 224 24.75 8.14 17.59
CA GLY A 224 25.55 9.02 18.45
C GLY A 224 27.01 9.16 17.99
N VAL A 225 27.33 8.87 16.72
CA VAL A 225 28.68 9.02 16.18
C VAL A 225 28.87 10.44 15.66
N THR A 226 29.47 11.30 16.49
CA THR A 226 30.05 12.56 16.02
C THR A 226 31.27 12.26 15.14
N GLY A 227 31.09 12.16 13.82
CA GLY A 227 32.23 11.83 12.95
C GLY A 227 31.94 11.67 11.47
N SER A 228 31.87 12.81 10.78
CA SER A 228 31.96 13.01 9.32
C SER A 228 30.65 12.83 8.53
N ALA A 229 30.09 14.00 8.19
CA ALA A 229 29.12 14.27 7.11
C ALA A 229 27.71 14.67 7.52
N ASP A 230 27.47 14.83 8.83
CA ASP A 230 26.17 15.26 9.34
C ASP A 230 26.08 16.75 9.74
N VAL A 231 24.96 17.35 9.35
CA VAL A 231 24.33 18.59 9.82
C VAL A 231 25.22 19.83 10.04
N GLY A 232 25.39 20.59 8.96
CA GLY A 232 25.79 22.00 8.97
C GLY A 232 24.65 22.99 8.71
N ASN A 233 23.39 22.55 8.64
CA ASN A 233 22.22 23.42 8.71
C ASN A 233 21.03 22.60 9.23
N SER A 234 20.46 23.03 10.35
CA SER A 234 19.22 22.52 10.94
C SER A 234 18.04 23.13 10.20
N THR A 235 17.21 22.31 9.54
CA THR A 235 15.77 22.48 9.20
C THR A 235 15.47 21.89 7.81
N CYS A 236 15.27 20.56 7.69
CA CYS A 236 14.53 19.97 6.56
C CYS A 236 13.28 19.30 7.12
N ASP A 237 12.08 19.72 6.72
CA ASP A 237 10.83 19.05 7.09
C ASP A 237 10.58 17.84 6.16
N SER A 238 9.80 16.86 6.62
CA SER A 238 9.38 15.67 5.83
C SER A 238 8.77 16.00 4.46
N ASN A 239 8.17 17.18 4.32
CA ASN A 239 7.62 17.70 3.06
C ASN A 239 8.72 18.00 2.02
N ASP A 240 9.87 18.54 2.46
CA ASP A 240 10.98 18.92 1.59
C ASP A 240 11.65 17.68 0.97
N GLU A 241 11.81 16.61 1.77
CA GLU A 241 12.39 15.34 1.32
C GLU A 241 11.55 14.65 0.23
N THR A 242 10.22 14.73 0.35
CA THR A 242 9.31 14.07 -0.59
C THR A 242 9.09 14.89 -1.86
N ALA A 243 9.11 16.22 -1.77
CA ALA A 243 9.09 17.11 -2.92
C ALA A 243 10.42 17.06 -3.73
N LEU A 244 11.55 16.79 -3.07
CA LEU A 244 12.86 16.57 -3.71
C LEU A 244 12.96 15.34 -4.61
N GLY A 245 12.13 14.33 -4.36
CA GLY A 245 12.03 13.15 -5.18
C GLY A 245 13.27 12.24 -5.27
N TYR A 246 14.45 12.57 -4.71
CA TYR A 246 15.58 11.60 -4.66
C TYR A 246 16.79 11.93 -3.75
N TRP A 247 16.90 11.19 -2.64
CA TRP A 247 18.10 10.74 -1.87
C TRP A 247 18.69 9.37 -2.26
N ARG A 248 17.87 8.31 -2.13
CA ARG A 248 18.39 6.93 -2.06
C ARG A 248 17.48 5.86 -2.67
N GLY A 249 16.74 6.11 -3.74
CA GLY A 249 15.99 5.04 -4.44
C GLY A 249 15.09 4.18 -3.54
N GLY A 250 14.48 4.79 -2.52
CA GLY A 250 14.01 4.06 -1.34
C GLY A 250 12.86 4.58 -0.53
N TYR A 251 12.50 5.84 -0.67
CA TYR A 251 11.46 6.42 0.16
C TYR A 251 10.13 6.25 -0.57
N HIS A 252 9.42 5.18 -0.20
CA HIS A 252 8.09 4.85 -0.68
C HIS A 252 7.08 5.55 0.24
N TYR A 253 6.57 6.69 -0.22
CA TYR A 253 5.42 7.34 0.38
C TYR A 253 4.16 6.83 -0.34
N THR A 254 3.28 6.19 0.42
CA THR A 254 2.07 5.47 -0.01
C THR A 254 0.85 6.19 0.58
N PRO A 255 0.41 7.33 0.00
CA PRO A 255 -0.61 8.19 0.61
C PRO A 255 -2.05 7.73 0.38
N GLN A 256 -2.29 6.42 0.19
CA GLN A 256 -3.62 5.94 -0.12
C GLN A 256 -4.61 6.20 1.03
N ALA A 257 -4.25 5.93 2.28
CA ALA A 257 -5.12 6.24 3.41
C ALA A 257 -5.28 7.76 3.63
N PRO A 258 -4.21 8.58 3.63
CA PRO A 258 -4.33 10.04 3.75
C PRO A 258 -5.24 10.67 2.69
N VAL A 259 -5.07 10.30 1.41
CA VAL A 259 -5.93 10.82 0.33
C VAL A 259 -7.37 10.31 0.47
N LEU A 260 -7.56 9.03 0.85
CA LEU A 260 -8.89 8.47 1.10
C LEU A 260 -9.61 9.22 2.24
N GLU A 261 -8.91 9.58 3.30
CA GLU A 261 -9.44 10.35 4.43
C GLU A 261 -9.55 11.86 4.16
N GLY A 262 -8.89 12.36 3.10
CA GLY A 262 -8.90 13.77 2.72
C GLY A 262 -7.94 14.62 3.55
N ASN A 263 -6.71 14.13 3.71
CA ASN A 263 -5.71 14.68 4.61
C ASN A 263 -4.31 14.81 3.97
N GLU A 264 -3.40 15.50 4.66
CA GLU A 264 -1.97 15.74 4.31
C GLU A 264 -1.69 16.73 3.17
N ALA A 265 -2.71 17.33 2.55
CA ALA A 265 -2.47 18.45 1.65
C ALA A 265 -2.05 19.70 2.42
N LEU A 266 -1.12 20.44 1.83
CA LEU A 266 -0.61 21.70 2.34
C LEU A 266 -1.44 22.83 1.73
N ALA A 267 -2.30 23.43 2.55
CA ALA A 267 -3.15 24.55 2.18
C ALA A 267 -2.42 25.90 2.30
N ASP A 268 -1.53 26.02 3.29
CA ASP A 268 -0.59 27.12 3.47
C ASP A 268 0.69 26.82 2.66
N LEU A 269 0.78 27.38 1.46
CA LEU A 269 1.90 27.15 0.54
C LEU A 269 3.10 28.04 0.85
N ASP A 270 2.90 29.26 1.35
CA ASP A 270 4.01 30.18 1.66
C ASP A 270 4.50 30.11 3.13
N ASP A 271 3.90 29.24 3.93
CA ASP A 271 4.20 28.99 5.34
C ASP A 271 4.07 30.24 6.23
N ASP A 272 3.15 31.15 5.88
CA ASP A 272 2.90 32.35 6.66
C ASP A 272 1.98 32.13 7.88
N GLY A 273 1.47 30.89 8.02
CA GLY A 273 0.55 30.46 9.07
C GLY A 273 -0.92 30.67 8.70
N THR A 274 -1.24 30.97 7.45
CA THR A 274 -2.60 31.10 6.94
C THR A 274 -2.80 30.26 5.67
N ASP A 275 -3.95 29.59 5.59
CA ASP A 275 -4.28 28.76 4.42
C ASP A 275 -4.52 29.62 3.17
N ASP A 276 -3.84 29.31 2.08
CA ASP A 276 -4.04 29.96 0.77
C ASP A 276 -5.28 29.45 0.04
N PHE A 277 -5.76 28.26 0.41
CA PHE A 277 -6.99 27.69 -0.12
C PHE A 277 -7.70 26.79 0.90
N ASP A 278 -9.04 26.78 0.86
CA ASP A 278 -9.84 26.01 1.80
C ASP A 278 -9.99 24.54 1.36
N LEU A 279 -9.80 23.61 2.30
CA LEU A 279 -10.18 22.22 2.19
C LEU A 279 -11.48 22.01 2.97
N THR A 280 -12.61 22.06 2.28
CA THR A 280 -13.95 22.13 2.89
C THR A 280 -14.72 20.82 2.88
N GLU A 281 -14.40 19.88 1.99
CA GLU A 281 -14.94 18.52 2.02
C GLU A 281 -13.90 17.53 2.51
N ASN A 282 -14.15 16.95 3.70
CA ASN A 282 -13.58 15.65 4.02
C ASN A 282 -14.37 14.57 3.25
N SER A 283 -13.69 13.48 2.96
CA SER A 283 -14.21 12.40 2.13
C SER A 283 -15.56 11.87 2.62
N PHE A 284 -16.46 11.46 1.72
CA PHE A 284 -17.55 10.53 2.10
C PHE A 284 -16.99 9.29 2.81
N HIS A 285 -15.74 8.93 2.51
CA HIS A 285 -15.01 7.82 3.10
C HIS A 285 -14.61 8.08 4.55
N SER A 286 -14.45 9.33 5.03
CA SER A 286 -13.94 9.64 6.38
C SER A 286 -15.00 9.61 7.48
N GLY A 287 -16.27 9.41 7.14
CA GLY A 287 -17.36 9.29 8.09
C GLY A 287 -17.71 7.84 8.43
N GLU A 288 -18.30 7.62 9.62
CA GLU A 288 -18.91 6.33 10.02
C GLU A 288 -20.02 5.87 9.05
N SER A 289 -20.50 6.76 8.17
CA SER A 289 -21.48 6.49 7.13
C SER A 289 -20.92 5.75 5.91
N PHE A 290 -19.61 5.52 5.80
CA PHE A 290 -19.02 4.72 4.71
C PHE A 290 -19.27 3.23 4.96
N THR A 291 -20.52 2.79 4.80
CA THR A 291 -20.90 1.38 4.86
C THR A 291 -21.68 1.01 3.62
N LEU A 292 -21.56 -0.23 3.14
CA LEU A 292 -22.28 -0.66 1.95
C LEU A 292 -23.80 -0.50 2.13
N ALA A 293 -24.30 -0.76 3.35
CA ALA A 293 -25.69 -0.51 3.72
C ALA A 293 -26.09 0.97 3.65
N SER A 294 -25.23 1.89 4.12
CA SER A 294 -25.48 3.33 4.07
C SER A 294 -25.45 3.86 2.62
N VAL A 295 -24.50 3.40 1.82
CA VAL A 295 -24.34 3.81 0.41
C VAL A 295 -25.53 3.33 -0.45
N THR A 296 -25.94 2.09 -0.27
CA THR A 296 -26.99 1.47 -1.10
C THR A 296 -28.41 1.69 -0.56
N GLY A 297 -28.53 1.99 0.73
CA GLY A 297 -29.81 1.95 1.45
C GLY A 297 -30.32 0.53 1.73
N ASP A 298 -29.56 -0.51 1.38
CA ASP A 298 -29.92 -1.91 1.61
C ASP A 298 -29.28 -2.42 2.91
N SER A 299 -30.08 -2.52 3.96
CA SER A 299 -29.65 -3.00 5.28
C SER A 299 -29.26 -4.49 5.31
N SER A 300 -29.43 -5.23 4.22
CA SER A 300 -28.91 -6.60 4.10
C SER A 300 -27.44 -6.66 3.70
N LEU A 301 -26.87 -5.54 3.22
CA LEU A 301 -25.46 -5.40 2.90
C LEU A 301 -24.63 -4.98 4.13
N SER A 302 -23.30 -5.04 4.04
CA SER A 302 -22.40 -4.78 5.19
C SER A 302 -22.68 -3.43 5.84
N SER A 303 -22.91 -3.44 7.15
CA SER A 303 -23.01 -2.25 8.02
C SER A 303 -21.66 -1.81 8.59
N ASN A 304 -20.56 -2.46 8.21
CA ASN A 304 -19.23 -2.17 8.72
C ASN A 304 -18.45 -1.31 7.72
N ASN A 305 -17.63 -0.41 8.26
CA ASN A 305 -16.77 0.46 7.49
C ASN A 305 -15.46 -0.26 7.14
N ASP A 306 -15.48 -1.05 6.08
CA ASP A 306 -14.36 -1.92 5.72
C ASP A 306 -13.37 -1.25 4.74
N LYS A 307 -13.53 0.03 4.38
CA LYS A 307 -12.62 0.86 3.56
C LYS A 307 -12.03 0.12 2.33
N CYS A 308 -10.70 0.04 2.21
CA CYS A 308 -9.93 -0.52 1.10
C CYS A 308 -10.41 -1.90 0.67
N ILE A 309 -10.64 -2.81 1.64
CA ILE A 309 -11.01 -4.19 1.33
C ILE A 309 -12.41 -4.31 0.70
N THR A 310 -13.26 -3.28 0.82
CA THR A 310 -14.57 -3.21 0.15
C THR A 310 -14.43 -3.30 -1.37
N CYS A 311 -13.38 -2.67 -1.92
CA CYS A 311 -13.12 -2.66 -3.36
C CYS A 311 -12.01 -3.66 -3.71
N HIS A 312 -10.85 -3.55 -3.05
CA HIS A 312 -9.65 -4.29 -3.41
C HIS A 312 -9.73 -5.78 -3.07
N MET A 313 -10.48 -6.16 -2.03
CA MET A 313 -10.72 -7.57 -1.66
C MET A 313 -12.15 -8.01 -2.00
N SER A 314 -12.84 -7.28 -2.88
CA SER A 314 -14.13 -7.75 -3.40
C SER A 314 -13.94 -9.10 -4.13
N THR A 315 -15.03 -9.86 -4.24
CA THR A 315 -15.00 -11.17 -4.89
C THR A 315 -14.49 -11.02 -6.33
N GLY A 316 -13.38 -11.68 -6.62
CA GLY A 316 -12.77 -11.72 -7.94
C GLY A 316 -13.57 -12.56 -8.94
N PRO A 317 -13.11 -12.62 -10.20
CA PRO A 317 -13.72 -13.47 -11.23
C PRO A 317 -13.66 -14.96 -10.85
N GLU A 318 -14.61 -15.74 -11.35
CA GLU A 318 -14.63 -17.21 -11.20
C GLU A 318 -13.64 -17.92 -12.14
N ALA A 319 -13.40 -19.22 -11.95
CA ALA A 319 -12.35 -19.99 -12.65
C ALA A 319 -12.45 -19.99 -14.19
N ASP A 320 -13.63 -19.77 -14.75
CA ASP A 320 -13.89 -19.68 -16.19
C ASP A 320 -14.01 -18.24 -16.70
N GLU A 321 -13.77 -17.23 -15.85
CA GLU A 321 -13.85 -15.81 -16.18
C GLU A 321 -12.45 -15.18 -16.35
N PRO A 322 -12.29 -14.19 -17.26
CA PRO A 322 -11.04 -13.44 -17.40
C PRO A 322 -10.62 -12.76 -16.10
N GLY A 323 -9.33 -12.86 -15.76
CA GLY A 323 -8.79 -12.26 -14.54
C GLY A 323 -8.96 -13.11 -13.27
N TYR A 324 -9.42 -14.36 -13.39
CA TYR A 324 -9.42 -15.34 -12.30
C TYR A 324 -8.07 -15.36 -11.56
N GLN A 325 -8.08 -15.25 -10.23
CA GLN A 325 -6.90 -15.14 -9.35
C GLN A 325 -5.99 -13.91 -9.56
N HIS A 326 -6.30 -13.02 -10.50
CA HIS A 326 -5.50 -11.83 -10.79
C HIS A 326 -6.19 -10.53 -10.37
N LEU A 327 -7.50 -10.55 -10.14
CA LEU A 327 -8.32 -9.40 -9.74
C LEU A 327 -9.10 -9.71 -8.46
N GLY A 328 -9.23 -8.71 -7.58
CA GLY A 328 -9.97 -8.82 -6.33
C GLY A 328 -9.31 -9.79 -5.34
N GLY A 329 -10.10 -10.33 -4.40
CA GLY A 329 -9.67 -11.37 -3.47
C GLY A 329 -8.36 -11.00 -2.74
N HIS A 330 -7.40 -11.93 -2.71
CA HIS A 330 -6.05 -11.72 -2.16
C HIS A 330 -5.02 -11.26 -3.21
N ALA A 331 -5.44 -11.01 -4.45
CA ALA A 331 -4.61 -10.33 -5.46
C ALA A 331 -4.61 -8.81 -5.23
N PHE A 332 -5.67 -8.27 -4.63
CA PHE A 332 -5.89 -6.84 -4.31
C PHE A 332 -5.93 -5.89 -5.51
N LYS A 333 -5.86 -6.44 -6.72
CA LYS A 333 -5.81 -5.68 -7.96
C LYS A 333 -7.22 -5.38 -8.45
N LEU A 334 -7.42 -4.13 -8.85
CA LEU A 334 -8.63 -3.69 -9.54
C LEU A 334 -8.45 -3.66 -11.07
N ARG A 335 -7.22 -3.58 -11.58
CA ARG A 335 -6.88 -3.65 -13.01
C ARG A 335 -5.77 -4.68 -13.26
N SER A 336 -5.76 -5.30 -14.44
CA SER A 336 -4.78 -6.33 -14.81
C SER A 336 -3.49 -5.77 -15.42
N ASP A 337 -3.52 -4.56 -15.96
CA ASP A 337 -2.41 -3.88 -16.65
C ASP A 337 -1.41 -3.20 -15.69
N HIS A 338 -1.79 -3.02 -14.42
CA HIS A 338 -0.84 -2.74 -13.35
C HIS A 338 -0.01 -3.99 -13.06
N GLY A 339 0.96 -4.24 -13.94
CA GLY A 339 2.09 -5.10 -13.64
C GLY A 339 2.79 -4.61 -12.37
N LEU A 340 3.68 -5.45 -11.83
CA LEU A 340 4.55 -5.17 -10.68
C LEU A 340 5.54 -3.98 -10.90
N GLY A 341 5.29 -3.13 -11.90
CA GLY A 341 6.29 -2.36 -12.64
C GLY A 341 6.06 -0.84 -12.72
N HIS A 342 5.27 -0.21 -11.83
CA HIS A 342 5.37 1.26 -11.71
C HIS A 342 6.64 1.72 -10.98
N LEU A 343 7.40 0.81 -10.33
CA LEU A 343 8.62 1.16 -9.61
C LEU A 343 9.93 0.64 -10.23
N THR A 344 9.85 -0.19 -11.27
CA THR A 344 11.03 -0.60 -12.03
C THR A 344 10.68 -0.63 -13.50
N GLY A 345 11.23 0.32 -14.26
CA GLY A 345 11.13 0.33 -15.71
C GLY A 345 11.51 -1.04 -16.29
N GLY A 346 10.53 -1.71 -16.88
CA GLY A 346 10.65 -3.02 -17.49
C GLY A 346 9.58 -3.98 -17.00
N GLU A 347 8.55 -4.18 -17.82
CA GLU A 347 7.63 -5.32 -17.72
C GLU A 347 8.44 -6.62 -17.79
N ASN A 348 8.23 -7.54 -16.85
CA ASN A 348 8.71 -8.91 -17.02
C ASN A 348 7.86 -9.56 -18.11
N PRO A 349 8.44 -10.03 -19.22
CA PRO A 349 7.68 -10.64 -20.32
C PRO A 349 6.93 -11.92 -19.92
N ASP A 350 7.32 -12.54 -18.80
CA ASP A 350 6.71 -13.78 -18.27
C ASP A 350 5.46 -13.52 -17.39
N ASP A 351 5.24 -12.27 -16.96
CA ASP A 351 4.03 -11.84 -16.22
C ASP A 351 3.01 -11.19 -17.17
N SER A 352 3.28 -11.18 -18.48
CA SER A 352 2.34 -10.67 -19.47
C SER A 352 1.21 -11.67 -19.64
N ILE A 353 0.05 -11.31 -19.09
CA ILE A 353 -1.20 -11.96 -19.45
C ILE A 353 -1.32 -11.82 -20.97
N GLU A 354 -1.31 -12.94 -21.69
CA GLU A 354 -1.39 -12.94 -23.15
C GLU A 354 -2.66 -12.20 -23.59
N GLU A 355 -2.48 -11.10 -24.34
CA GLU A 355 -3.41 -10.49 -25.32
C GLU A 355 -4.92 -10.35 -24.98
N GLU A 356 -5.35 -10.40 -23.73
CA GLU A 356 -6.68 -9.93 -23.34
C GLU A 356 -6.52 -8.50 -22.79
N GLY A 357 -7.25 -7.55 -23.38
CA GLY A 357 -7.13 -6.13 -23.05
C GLY A 357 -7.30 -5.85 -21.54
N GLU A 358 -6.93 -4.64 -21.11
CA GLU A 358 -7.01 -4.17 -19.73
C GLU A 358 -8.30 -4.63 -19.02
N LEU A 359 -8.18 -5.65 -18.16
CA LEU A 359 -9.30 -6.19 -17.39
C LEU A 359 -9.48 -5.35 -16.13
N MET A 360 -10.74 -5.06 -15.80
CA MET A 360 -11.09 -4.24 -14.65
C MET A 360 -12.16 -4.92 -13.79
N LEU A 361 -11.95 -4.93 -12.47
CA LEU A 361 -12.90 -5.47 -11.49
C LEU A 361 -14.05 -4.48 -11.24
N THR A 362 -14.82 -4.18 -12.29
CA THR A 362 -15.98 -3.28 -12.21
C THR A 362 -17.11 -3.84 -11.35
N SER A 363 -17.14 -5.16 -11.13
CA SER A 363 -18.05 -5.83 -10.21
C SER A 363 -18.02 -5.23 -8.81
N ALA A 364 -16.85 -4.79 -8.33
CA ALA A 364 -16.67 -4.08 -7.06
C ALA A 364 -17.53 -2.82 -6.94
N CYS A 365 -17.77 -2.14 -8.06
CA CYS A 365 -18.54 -0.91 -8.11
C CYS A 365 -20.02 -1.17 -8.43
N THR A 366 -20.34 -2.25 -9.15
CA THR A 366 -21.68 -2.49 -9.70
C THR A 366 -22.77 -2.73 -8.65
N ALA A 367 -22.40 -3.03 -7.40
CA ALA A 367 -23.33 -3.06 -6.27
C ALA A 367 -24.07 -1.71 -6.08
N CYS A 368 -23.42 -0.60 -6.44
CA CYS A 368 -23.96 0.76 -6.36
C CYS A 368 -24.09 1.43 -7.74
N HIS A 369 -23.20 1.09 -8.67
CA HIS A 369 -23.08 1.70 -9.99
C HIS A 369 -23.36 0.69 -11.11
N VAL A 370 -24.62 0.30 -11.25
CA VAL A 370 -25.09 -0.83 -12.09
C VAL A 370 -24.64 -0.79 -13.56
N SER A 371 -24.34 0.39 -14.10
CA SER A 371 -23.93 0.57 -15.51
C SER A 371 -22.45 0.92 -15.69
N LEU A 372 -21.64 0.82 -14.64
CA LEU A 372 -20.24 1.20 -14.68
C LEU A 372 -19.40 0.09 -15.34
N THR A 373 -18.70 0.46 -16.41
CA THR A 373 -17.86 -0.45 -17.21
C THR A 373 -16.38 -0.12 -17.14
N ASP A 374 -16.01 0.96 -16.46
CA ASP A 374 -14.64 1.43 -16.21
C ASP A 374 -14.66 2.29 -14.94
N PHE A 375 -13.57 2.28 -14.16
CA PHE A 375 -13.42 3.12 -12.98
C PHE A 375 -13.40 4.62 -13.32
N ASN A 376 -13.01 4.97 -14.54
CA ASN A 376 -13.04 6.34 -15.06
C ASN A 376 -14.46 6.83 -15.38
N ARG A 377 -15.37 6.75 -14.40
CA ARG A 377 -16.75 7.20 -14.52
C ARG A 377 -16.80 8.69 -14.85
N THR A 378 -17.82 9.10 -15.61
CA THR A 378 -18.04 10.50 -15.97
C THR A 378 -17.96 11.41 -14.76
N ALA A 379 -17.11 12.43 -14.87
CA ALA A 379 -16.98 13.49 -13.89
C ALA A 379 -18.26 14.32 -13.81
N ARG A 380 -18.40 15.09 -12.73
CA ARG A 380 -19.61 15.90 -12.52
C ARG A 380 -19.49 17.29 -13.14
N ALA A 381 -18.27 17.71 -13.42
CA ALA A 381 -17.93 18.91 -14.14
C ALA A 381 -16.57 18.74 -14.82
N ASP A 382 -16.33 19.66 -15.75
CA ASP A 382 -15.07 20.01 -16.39
C ASP A 382 -14.15 20.63 -15.32
N TYR A 383 -13.39 19.79 -14.61
CA TYR A 383 -12.56 20.16 -13.48
C TYR A 383 -11.23 20.76 -13.92
N ASP A 384 -10.64 20.27 -15.02
CA ASP A 384 -9.38 20.81 -15.53
C ASP A 384 -9.56 22.07 -16.38
N GLY A 385 -10.79 22.39 -16.78
CA GLY A 385 -11.15 23.61 -17.49
C GLY A 385 -10.86 23.57 -18.99
N ASP A 386 -10.57 22.40 -19.57
CA ASP A 386 -10.23 22.26 -21.00
C ASP A 386 -11.43 22.49 -21.93
N GLY A 387 -12.64 22.45 -21.39
CA GLY A 387 -13.89 22.65 -22.12
C GLY A 387 -14.68 21.38 -22.39
N SER A 388 -14.11 20.22 -22.10
CA SER A 388 -14.66 18.89 -22.24
C SER A 388 -15.24 18.41 -20.91
N LEU A 389 -16.12 17.41 -20.96
CA LEU A 389 -16.57 16.71 -19.76
C LEU A 389 -16.19 15.25 -19.93
N GLU A 390 -15.20 14.82 -19.17
CA GLU A 390 -14.56 13.52 -19.30
C GLU A 390 -14.84 12.63 -18.07
N GLY A 391 -14.06 11.55 -17.91
CA GLY A 391 -14.09 10.73 -16.70
C GLY A 391 -13.26 11.36 -15.57
N ILE A 392 -13.55 10.99 -14.32
CA ILE A 392 -12.86 11.57 -13.15
C ILE A 392 -11.33 11.45 -13.24
N GLN A 393 -10.82 10.30 -13.68
CA GLN A 393 -9.38 10.10 -13.78
C GLN A 393 -8.78 10.96 -14.90
N ASP A 394 -9.51 11.20 -15.99
CA ASP A 394 -9.04 12.06 -17.08
C ASP A 394 -9.02 13.54 -16.68
N GLU A 395 -10.08 14.01 -16.03
CA GLU A 395 -10.12 15.37 -15.47
C GLU A 395 -9.00 15.60 -14.43
N VAL A 396 -8.69 14.60 -13.60
CA VAL A 396 -7.56 14.67 -12.64
C VAL A 396 -6.21 14.67 -13.37
N LYS A 397 -6.05 13.87 -14.43
CA LYS A 397 -4.84 13.90 -15.27
C LYS A 397 -4.65 15.28 -15.92
N GLY A 398 -5.72 15.91 -16.40
CA GLY A 398 -5.71 17.26 -16.93
C GLY A 398 -5.32 18.32 -15.89
N LEU A 399 -5.85 18.22 -14.67
CA LEU A 399 -5.42 19.06 -13.55
C LEU A 399 -3.92 18.91 -13.23
N LEU A 400 -3.42 17.67 -13.19
CA LEU A 400 -2.00 17.37 -12.98
C LEU A 400 -1.13 17.92 -14.13
N LEU A 401 -1.62 17.87 -15.37
CA LEU A 401 -0.95 18.45 -16.53
C LEU A 401 -0.88 19.98 -16.43
N ASN A 402 -1.97 20.63 -16.04
CA ASN A 402 -2.03 22.08 -15.82
C ASN A 402 -1.05 22.51 -14.72
N LEU A 403 -1.04 21.82 -13.58
CA LEU A 403 -0.13 22.11 -12.48
C LEU A 403 1.33 21.83 -12.85
N THR A 404 1.61 20.73 -13.56
CA THR A 404 2.95 20.46 -14.10
C THR A 404 3.44 21.58 -15.02
N THR A 405 2.55 22.08 -15.88
CA THR A 405 2.87 23.18 -16.81
C THR A 405 3.17 24.47 -16.06
N LEU A 406 2.36 24.82 -15.06
CA LEU A 406 2.59 25.99 -14.20
C LEU A 406 3.91 25.88 -13.45
N LEU A 407 4.14 24.79 -12.72
CA LEU A 407 5.38 24.54 -11.97
C LEU A 407 6.61 24.69 -12.87
N LYS A 408 6.61 24.03 -14.04
CA LYS A 408 7.70 24.16 -15.01
C LYS A 408 7.85 25.56 -15.59
N SER A 409 6.79 26.36 -15.68
CA SER A 409 6.89 27.75 -16.15
C SER A 409 7.53 28.68 -15.11
N LEU A 410 7.38 28.35 -13.82
CA LEU A 410 7.91 29.10 -12.69
C LEU A 410 9.39 28.78 -12.45
N ASP A 411 9.76 27.50 -12.53
CA ASP A 411 11.16 27.06 -12.48
C ASP A 411 11.43 25.97 -13.52
N THR A 412 11.61 26.41 -14.77
CA THR A 412 11.95 25.50 -15.87
C THR A 412 13.31 24.84 -15.64
N ASP A 413 14.19 25.47 -14.86
CA ASP A 413 15.58 25.06 -14.77
C ASP A 413 15.82 23.94 -13.77
N ASN A 414 15.10 23.97 -12.66
CA ASN A 414 15.17 22.98 -11.61
C ASN A 414 14.03 21.96 -11.66
N ILE A 415 12.88 22.25 -12.26
CA ILE A 415 11.81 21.25 -12.40
C ILE A 415 12.04 20.50 -13.73
N LYS A 416 13.10 19.66 -13.77
CA LYS A 416 13.59 19.00 -15.00
C LYS A 416 13.63 17.46 -14.95
N GLN A 417 13.32 16.92 -16.13
CA GLN A 417 13.35 15.52 -16.57
C GLN A 417 14.61 14.76 -16.17
N VAL A 418 14.47 13.61 -15.51
CA VAL A 418 15.61 12.70 -15.28
C VAL A 418 15.77 11.73 -16.44
N ALA A 419 16.91 11.77 -17.13
CA ALA A 419 17.48 10.65 -17.89
C ALA A 419 19.02 10.67 -17.71
N ALA A 420 19.72 9.57 -17.43
CA ALA A 420 19.61 8.27 -18.06
C ALA A 420 19.19 7.13 -17.10
N GLY A 421 18.25 6.31 -17.57
CA GLY A 421 17.79 5.06 -16.93
C GLY A 421 16.37 5.03 -16.36
N GLY A 422 15.43 5.86 -16.86
CA GLY A 422 14.00 5.83 -16.48
C GLY A 422 13.60 7.10 -15.72
N THR A 423 13.16 8.15 -16.43
CA THR A 423 11.76 8.50 -16.72
C THR A 423 10.98 8.97 -15.49
N SER A 424 11.30 10.17 -15.00
CA SER A 424 10.30 11.01 -14.33
C SER A 424 10.36 12.41 -14.93
N GLN A 425 9.31 12.75 -15.69
CA GLN A 425 9.18 14.02 -16.44
C GLN A 425 8.02 14.87 -15.92
N GLY A 426 7.40 14.50 -14.79
CA GLY A 426 6.06 14.98 -14.44
C GLY A 426 5.01 14.50 -15.45
N THR A 427 3.78 15.00 -15.29
CA THR A 427 2.69 14.68 -16.22
C THR A 427 2.94 15.30 -17.60
N THR A 428 2.72 14.53 -18.66
CA THR A 428 2.91 14.97 -20.06
C THR A 428 1.76 14.52 -20.93
N GLU A 429 1.48 15.29 -21.99
CA GLU A 429 0.50 14.94 -23.00
C GLU A 429 1.19 14.70 -24.36
N SER A 430 0.85 13.58 -25.01
CA SER A 430 1.31 13.27 -26.36
C SER A 430 0.18 12.62 -27.15
N GLY A 431 -0.23 13.26 -28.24
CA GLY A 431 -1.27 12.73 -29.12
C GLY A 431 -2.65 12.60 -28.47
N GLY A 432 -2.98 13.46 -27.49
CA GLY A 432 -4.25 13.42 -26.75
C GLY A 432 -4.29 12.39 -25.61
N VAL A 433 -3.15 11.77 -25.28
CA VAL A 433 -3.02 10.87 -24.13
C VAL A 433 -2.15 11.54 -23.08
N ILE A 434 -2.66 11.61 -21.85
CA ILE A 434 -1.93 12.14 -20.71
C ILE A 434 -1.27 11.00 -19.93
N SER A 435 0.06 11.03 -19.83
CA SER A 435 0.86 10.15 -18.97
C SER A 435 1.20 10.88 -17.69
N VAL A 436 0.85 10.28 -16.55
CA VAL A 436 1.08 10.85 -15.22
C VAL A 436 2.35 10.27 -14.62
N ASP A 437 3.18 11.14 -14.08
CA ASP A 437 4.41 10.78 -13.38
C ASP A 437 4.69 11.80 -12.26
N THR A 438 5.47 11.37 -11.27
CA THR A 438 5.94 12.23 -10.20
C THR A 438 6.83 13.35 -10.74
N LEU A 439 6.83 14.48 -10.03
CA LEU A 439 7.77 15.57 -10.24
C LEU A 439 9.04 15.33 -9.43
N ALA A 440 10.17 15.70 -10.03
CA ALA A 440 11.49 15.66 -9.41
C ALA A 440 12.22 16.98 -9.62
N TRP A 441 13.09 17.33 -8.67
CA TRP A 441 13.95 18.50 -8.73
C TRP A 441 15.31 18.16 -9.38
N ALA A 442 15.87 19.09 -10.15
CA ALA A 442 17.05 18.89 -10.97
C ALA A 442 18.31 18.77 -10.11
N GLY A 443 19.24 17.94 -10.59
CA GLY A 443 20.50 17.63 -9.91
C GLY A 443 20.59 16.19 -9.43
N THR A 444 19.52 15.39 -9.50
CA THR A 444 19.36 14.08 -8.85
C THR A 444 20.02 12.85 -9.52
N LYS A 445 20.84 13.00 -10.59
CA LYS A 445 21.73 11.91 -11.06
C LYS A 445 23.17 12.36 -11.36
N SER A 446 24.09 11.54 -10.86
CA SER A 446 25.55 11.70 -10.90
C SER A 446 26.16 11.23 -12.23
N SER A 447 26.79 12.15 -12.97
CA SER A 447 28.15 11.97 -13.51
C SER A 447 28.59 13.24 -14.25
N GLY A 448 29.31 14.13 -13.56
CA GLY A 448 30.16 15.09 -14.29
C GLY A 448 30.14 16.57 -13.89
N LEU A 449 29.51 16.99 -12.79
CA LEU A 449 29.66 18.37 -12.33
C LEU A 449 30.96 18.51 -11.52
N THR A 450 31.93 19.20 -12.12
CA THR A 450 33.17 19.65 -11.47
C THR A 450 32.99 21.07 -10.97
N GLU A 451 33.16 21.24 -9.66
CA GLU A 451 33.42 22.49 -8.91
C GLU A 451 32.33 23.57 -8.83
N ALA A 452 31.82 23.69 -7.60
CA ALA A 452 31.50 24.89 -6.83
C ALA A 452 31.16 26.19 -7.58
N ASN A 453 29.89 26.59 -7.48
CA ASN A 453 29.53 27.98 -7.21
C ASN A 453 28.38 28.03 -6.18
N SER A 454 28.77 28.48 -4.97
CA SER A 454 27.98 29.18 -3.96
C SER A 454 26.62 28.63 -3.54
N CYS A 455 26.62 27.73 -2.56
CA CYS A 455 25.62 27.74 -1.50
C CYS A 455 25.94 28.91 -0.53
N SER A 456 24.95 29.43 0.18
CA SER A 456 25.14 30.46 1.20
C SER A 456 26.18 30.03 2.27
N ALA A 457 26.83 31.02 2.87
CA ALA A 457 28.00 30.81 3.74
C ALA A 457 27.63 29.98 5.00
N GLY A 458 27.98 28.69 4.99
CA GLY A 458 27.68 27.73 6.07
C GLY A 458 27.57 26.28 5.60
N ALA A 459 27.36 26.05 4.30
CA ALA A 459 27.22 24.70 3.73
C ALA A 459 28.52 23.86 3.88
N PRO A 460 28.45 22.59 4.31
CA PRO A 460 29.60 21.71 4.40
C PRO A 460 30.29 21.57 3.04
N THR A 461 31.52 22.07 2.94
CA THR A 461 32.36 21.84 1.76
C THR A 461 32.85 20.39 1.80
N GLY A 462 32.33 19.52 0.92
CA GLY A 462 32.96 18.19 0.77
C GLY A 462 32.19 17.04 0.13
N GLY A 463 30.99 17.22 -0.43
CA GLY A 463 30.26 16.10 -1.04
C GLY A 463 29.32 16.52 -2.18
N ARG A 464 29.09 15.59 -3.12
CA ARG A 464 28.16 15.78 -4.27
C ARG A 464 26.71 16.08 -3.83
N ASN A 465 26.36 15.69 -2.60
CA ASN A 465 25.04 15.76 -1.97
C ASN A 465 24.72 17.17 -1.45
N ALA A 466 25.75 17.89 -0.99
CA ALA A 466 25.58 19.20 -0.35
C ALA A 466 25.03 20.27 -1.32
N TYR A 467 25.34 20.20 -2.61
CA TYR A 467 24.80 21.14 -3.60
C TYR A 467 23.33 20.86 -3.97
N GLN A 468 22.95 19.58 -4.01
CA GLN A 468 21.62 19.13 -4.41
C GLN A 468 20.56 19.44 -3.34
N GLN A 469 20.91 19.26 -2.06
CA GLN A 469 20.07 19.62 -0.93
C GLN A 469 19.95 21.14 -0.77
N CYS A 470 21.05 21.89 -0.90
CA CYS A 470 20.99 23.36 -0.76
C CYS A 470 20.17 24.06 -1.85
N ASN A 471 20.23 23.62 -3.12
CA ASN A 471 19.46 24.25 -4.20
C ASN A 471 17.94 24.10 -4.04
N PHE A 472 17.49 23.01 -3.43
CA PHE A 472 16.06 22.84 -3.13
C PHE A 472 15.66 23.53 -1.84
N LEU A 473 16.49 23.53 -0.80
CA LEU A 473 16.21 24.31 0.42
C LEU A 473 16.08 25.80 0.12
N ASP A 474 16.81 26.31 -0.86
CA ASP A 474 16.72 27.69 -1.36
C ASP A 474 15.52 27.92 -2.31
N ALA A 475 14.76 26.89 -2.67
CA ALA A 475 13.54 27.03 -3.45
C ALA A 475 12.43 27.69 -2.64
N ASP A 476 11.55 28.41 -3.31
CA ASP A 476 10.38 29.06 -2.72
C ASP A 476 9.49 28.01 -2.02
N ASP A 477 9.05 28.28 -0.79
CA ASP A 477 8.20 27.36 -0.02
C ASP A 477 6.93 26.98 -0.78
N ALA A 478 6.36 27.92 -1.54
CA ALA A 478 5.18 27.65 -2.34
C ALA A 478 5.44 26.61 -3.43
N LEU A 479 6.63 26.59 -4.03
CA LEU A 479 7.00 25.57 -5.02
C LEU A 479 7.17 24.20 -4.37
N LYS A 480 7.82 24.14 -3.20
CA LYS A 480 8.08 22.89 -2.48
C LYS A 480 6.77 22.24 -2.03
N ARG A 481 5.89 23.03 -1.42
CA ARG A 481 4.59 22.58 -0.93
C ARG A 481 3.63 22.23 -2.08
N ALA A 482 3.67 22.97 -3.19
CA ALA A 482 2.91 22.60 -4.39
C ALA A 482 3.39 21.27 -5.01
N MET A 483 4.71 21.02 -5.03
CA MET A 483 5.26 19.74 -5.48
C MET A 483 4.88 18.58 -4.56
N TRP A 484 4.80 18.80 -3.25
CA TRP A 484 4.26 17.83 -2.29
C TRP A 484 2.82 17.45 -2.64
N ASN A 485 1.92 18.44 -2.73
CA ASN A 485 0.51 18.22 -3.06
C ASN A 485 0.34 17.45 -4.38
N TYR A 486 1.13 17.81 -5.40
CA TYR A 486 1.16 17.11 -6.68
C TYR A 486 1.60 15.64 -6.50
N ASN A 487 2.74 15.41 -5.87
CA ASN A 487 3.33 14.06 -5.74
C ASN A 487 2.48 13.16 -4.85
N MET A 488 1.80 13.70 -3.84
CA MET A 488 0.83 12.97 -3.02
C MET A 488 -0.28 12.38 -3.88
N ILE A 489 -0.93 13.19 -4.72
CA ILE A 489 -2.01 12.74 -5.61
C ILE A 489 -1.51 11.74 -6.66
N VAL A 490 -0.31 11.93 -7.21
CA VAL A 490 0.26 10.97 -8.16
C VAL A 490 0.57 9.63 -7.48
N ARG A 491 1.14 9.65 -6.28
CA ARG A 491 1.55 8.44 -5.54
C ARG A 491 0.39 7.68 -4.92
N ASP A 492 -0.74 8.34 -4.66
CA ASP A 492 -2.00 7.68 -4.32
C ASP A 492 -2.41 6.68 -5.41
N GLY A 493 -2.15 7.01 -6.68
CA GLY A 493 -2.33 6.12 -7.82
C GLY A 493 -3.79 5.89 -8.24
N SER A 494 -4.78 6.32 -7.44
CA SER A 494 -6.19 6.18 -7.80
C SER A 494 -6.65 7.23 -8.82
N LEU A 495 -5.90 8.33 -8.96
CA LEU A 495 -6.24 9.49 -9.79
C LEU A 495 -7.64 10.03 -9.48
N GLY A 496 -7.93 10.18 -8.18
CA GLY A 496 -9.19 10.76 -7.68
C GLY A 496 -10.30 9.75 -7.43
N ILE A 497 -10.09 8.44 -7.62
CA ILE A 497 -11.11 7.43 -7.27
C ILE A 497 -11.24 7.26 -5.75
N HIS A 498 -10.13 7.33 -5.00
CA HIS A 498 -10.18 7.28 -3.53
C HIS A 498 -10.93 8.48 -2.96
N ASN A 499 -10.72 9.69 -3.49
CA ASN A 499 -11.42 10.88 -3.01
C ASN A 499 -11.44 12.02 -4.03
N ALA A 500 -12.38 11.95 -4.99
CA ALA A 500 -12.44 12.91 -6.10
C ALA A 500 -12.57 14.37 -5.63
N ALA A 501 -13.37 14.62 -4.59
CA ALA A 501 -13.61 15.96 -4.08
C ALA A 501 -12.36 16.58 -3.49
N TYR A 502 -11.68 15.83 -2.64
CA TYR A 502 -10.42 16.24 -2.06
C TYR A 502 -9.33 16.42 -3.13
N THR A 503 -9.17 15.45 -4.03
CA THR A 503 -8.18 15.54 -5.11
C THR A 503 -8.36 16.79 -5.96
N VAL A 504 -9.60 17.11 -6.36
CA VAL A 504 -9.89 18.32 -7.14
C VAL A 504 -9.62 19.58 -6.32
N GLN A 505 -10.02 19.62 -5.05
CA GLN A 505 -9.71 20.75 -4.15
C GLN A 505 -8.22 21.01 -4.04
N VAL A 506 -7.44 19.97 -3.76
CA VAL A 506 -5.99 20.06 -3.61
C VAL A 506 -5.34 20.57 -4.89
N LEU A 507 -5.67 19.99 -6.03
CA LEU A 507 -5.03 20.37 -7.30
C LEU A 507 -5.45 21.76 -7.79
N GLN A 508 -6.75 22.09 -7.75
CA GLN A 508 -7.20 23.42 -8.14
C GLN A 508 -6.73 24.49 -7.14
N GLY A 509 -6.79 24.21 -5.83
CA GLY A 509 -6.30 25.10 -4.78
C GLY A 509 -4.82 25.39 -4.93
N THR A 510 -4.00 24.33 -5.07
CA THR A 510 -2.56 24.45 -5.29
C THR A 510 -2.24 25.26 -6.55
N TYR A 511 -2.91 24.99 -7.67
CA TYR A 511 -2.69 25.73 -8.92
C TYR A 511 -2.97 27.23 -8.77
N LYS A 512 -4.08 27.58 -8.10
CA LYS A 512 -4.48 28.98 -7.88
C LYS A 512 -3.55 29.71 -6.93
N ALA A 513 -3.33 29.12 -5.75
CA ALA A 513 -2.48 29.68 -4.72
C ALA A 513 -1.08 29.93 -5.26
N LEU A 514 -0.47 28.92 -5.88
CA LEU A 514 0.86 29.04 -6.47
C LEU A 514 0.94 30.13 -7.54
N GLY A 515 -0.05 30.20 -8.43
CA GLY A 515 -0.12 31.24 -9.45
C GLY A 515 -0.20 32.65 -8.89
N ILE A 516 -0.96 32.84 -7.80
CA ILE A 516 -1.15 34.14 -7.13
C ILE A 516 0.10 34.54 -6.35
N LEU A 517 0.62 33.65 -5.51
CA LEU A 517 1.78 33.89 -4.64
C LEU A 517 3.01 34.32 -5.45
N LEU A 518 3.19 33.74 -6.64
CA LEU A 518 4.33 34.04 -7.50
C LEU A 518 4.07 35.18 -8.51
N GLY A 519 3.13 36.08 -8.17
CA GLY A 519 2.93 37.38 -8.81
C GLY A 519 1.90 37.40 -9.94
N GLY A 520 1.10 36.36 -10.06
CA GLY A 520 0.01 36.27 -11.02
C GLY A 520 -1.27 36.97 -10.57
N GLU A 521 -1.96 37.63 -11.49
CA GLU A 521 -3.30 38.16 -11.21
C GLU A 521 -4.28 37.00 -11.00
N ALA A 522 -5.04 36.99 -9.90
CA ALA A 522 -5.96 35.91 -9.55
C ALA A 522 -6.93 35.52 -10.68
N SER A 523 -7.40 36.50 -11.47
CA SER A 523 -8.26 36.24 -12.64
C SER A 523 -7.62 35.38 -13.73
N THR A 524 -6.29 35.27 -13.74
CA THR A 524 -5.51 34.46 -14.69
C THR A 524 -5.51 32.98 -14.30
N PHE A 525 -5.61 32.71 -12.99
CA PHE A 525 -5.59 31.37 -12.41
C PHE A 525 -7.00 31.06 -11.92
N THR A 526 -7.95 30.99 -12.85
CA THR A 526 -9.32 30.55 -12.56
C THR A 526 -9.67 29.41 -13.50
N TYR A 527 -10.30 28.37 -12.96
CA TYR A 527 -10.82 27.31 -13.79
C TYR A 527 -12.17 27.74 -14.33
N LYS A 528 -12.53 27.24 -15.51
CA LYS A 528 -13.86 27.43 -16.07
C LYS A 528 -14.94 26.89 -15.10
N THR A 529 -14.60 25.84 -14.35
CA THR A 529 -15.41 25.35 -13.24
C THR A 529 -14.58 25.24 -11.96
N ASP A 530 -14.67 26.25 -11.11
CA ASP A 530 -14.04 26.24 -9.80
C ASP A 530 -14.79 25.33 -8.83
N PHE A 531 -14.10 24.47 -8.09
CA PHE A 531 -14.65 23.83 -6.90
C PHE A 531 -14.98 24.88 -5.82
N PRO A 532 -16.10 24.79 -5.05
CA PRO A 532 -17.16 23.77 -5.03
C PRO A 532 -18.29 23.99 -6.05
N ASN A 533 -18.19 25.01 -6.92
CA ASN A 533 -19.20 25.27 -7.95
C ASN A 533 -19.15 24.23 -9.10
N ALA A 534 -18.02 23.55 -9.26
CA ALA A 534 -17.93 22.25 -9.90
C ALA A 534 -18.81 21.30 -9.10
N ALA A 535 -20.00 20.98 -9.60
CA ALA A 535 -21.07 20.34 -8.83
C ALA A 535 -20.64 18.98 -8.24
N LEU A 536 -20.01 18.97 -7.09
CA LEU A 536 -19.85 17.78 -6.25
C LEU A 536 -21.11 17.67 -5.38
N ARG A 537 -21.57 16.45 -5.20
CA ARG A 537 -22.84 16.18 -4.52
C ARG A 537 -22.80 14.86 -3.79
#